data_AF-A0A7I9ZYH1-F1
#
_entry.id   AF-A0A7I9ZYH1-F1
#
_cell.length_a   1.000
_cell.length_b   1.000
_cell.length_c   1.000
_cell.angle_alpha   90.00
_cell.angle_beta   90.00
_cell.angle_gamma   90.00
#
_symmetry.space_group_name_H-M   'P 1'
#
loop_
_entity.id
_entity.type
_entity.pdbx_description
1 polymer ?
#
loop_
_entity_poly.entity_id
_entity_poly.type
_entity_poly.pdbx_seq_one_letter_code
_entity_poly.pdbx_strand_id
1 'polypeptide(L)'
;MLFSILGIMLGVSCSDSDDEMGDEGDGGTTATTPFKLVQVEADGEKVQGAVDGTTITFAFDQAESFSDCKLTVEVNTGYQLTYPTDVNSYDMTDDPDLYFKGPDGKTVKYKVIVTSNALPIVDSSKITVDGGYKLTVNNATKELVIIYDRNMDRSNVKLNFAEGALMAGAMVETVVFDLSDEPATVNIKVAGSNRPYTLKIDYSAIMTPAKDLGFVDITDAAVKEKYPYITIMRATLLNNVIKQKPTKKPNPDWWNPNEDYPGMTQTEAMAVLGDLKDPATYPGLENYENVNLTVLTMDAAKVKGRMEIDDRNSLTLSEVKGLVTVTGRAIGSKGNEGGRGILYGNNKIYSWQLPWMEKQPENIQFGWHFGFTAEGKLLCDVATTNTGGSKTKLQKVIFNEANISEDIGDGVELYREPYNFGHQVFDFDCHNYLNGDWNVVSAAYGYPCFAKDGQALTYKQVLGNNGFSDSMGDNVYGQFIMIGKTFDGKVAIAIVSKENEGDSELTPLQAAYVLNKMGWKDIMCVGVTDWQSGSWKPGLMVDGKLVAGQDTDGSVFVMAFDAK
;
A
#
# COMPACT_ATOMS: atom_id res chain seq x y z
N MET A 1 32.94 -15.03 -57.98
CA MET A 1 31.91 -14.24 -58.67
C MET A 1 31.78 -12.92 -57.92
N LEU A 2 32.24 -11.83 -58.54
CA LEU A 2 31.99 -10.45 -58.10
C LEU A 2 30.54 -10.09 -58.43
N PHE A 3 29.87 -9.32 -57.56
CA PHE A 3 29.03 -8.22 -58.02
C PHE A 3 28.98 -7.10 -56.96
N SER A 4 29.34 -5.92 -57.45
CA SER A 4 29.29 -4.58 -56.88
C SER A 4 27.86 -4.01 -56.86
N ILE A 5 27.54 -3.15 -55.89
CA ILE A 5 26.37 -2.26 -55.94
C ILE A 5 26.83 -0.80 -55.89
N LEU A 6 26.15 -0.03 -56.74
CA LEU A 6 26.50 1.21 -57.40
C LEU A 6 25.91 2.41 -56.65
N GLY A 7 26.69 3.46 -56.46
CA GLY A 7 26.22 4.77 -56.01
C GLY A 7 25.54 5.53 -57.15
N ILE A 8 24.46 6.25 -56.84
CA ILE A 8 23.79 7.17 -57.75
C ILE A 8 24.00 8.59 -57.22
N MET A 9 24.87 9.34 -57.91
CA MET A 9 24.86 10.81 -57.93
C MET A 9 23.74 11.26 -58.88
N LEU A 10 22.92 12.23 -58.46
CA LEU A 10 22.08 13.02 -59.37
C LEU A 10 22.53 14.48 -59.29
N GLY A 11 22.84 15.01 -60.47
CA GLY A 11 23.51 16.29 -60.68
C GLY A 11 22.60 17.51 -60.56
N VAL A 12 23.26 18.61 -60.23
CA VAL A 12 22.75 19.98 -60.23
C VAL A 12 22.85 20.51 -61.66
N SER A 13 21.75 21.02 -62.21
CA SER A 13 21.75 21.81 -63.45
C SER A 13 21.77 23.30 -63.13
N CYS A 14 22.75 24.01 -63.68
CA CYS A 14 22.75 25.47 -63.77
C CYS A 14 21.86 25.94 -64.92
N SER A 15 21.16 27.07 -64.74
CA SER A 15 20.78 27.96 -65.84
C SER A 15 20.93 29.41 -65.38
N ASP A 16 21.76 30.15 -66.11
CA ASP A 16 22.07 31.57 -66.00
C ASP A 16 20.85 32.49 -66.20
N SER A 17 20.84 33.64 -65.51
CA SER A 17 20.76 34.98 -66.14
C SER A 17 20.93 36.10 -65.10
N ASP A 18 21.88 36.98 -65.39
CA ASP A 18 22.11 38.29 -64.78
C ASP A 18 20.90 39.22 -64.97
N ASP A 19 20.56 40.06 -63.98
CA ASP A 19 20.82 41.51 -64.02
C ASP A 19 20.07 42.31 -62.92
N GLU A 20 20.79 43.35 -62.47
CA GLU A 20 20.37 44.57 -61.78
C GLU A 20 20.15 44.62 -60.25
N MET A 21 20.89 45.58 -59.69
CA MET A 21 21.00 45.98 -58.30
C MET A 21 19.72 46.69 -57.84
N GLY A 22 19.15 46.22 -56.73
CA GLY A 22 18.13 46.91 -55.95
C GLY A 22 18.33 46.60 -54.47
N ASP A 23 19.04 47.49 -53.78
CA ASP A 23 19.10 47.54 -52.32
C ASP A 23 17.75 48.08 -51.82
N GLU A 24 16.86 47.21 -51.33
CA GLU A 24 15.85 47.52 -50.30
C GLU A 24 15.34 46.23 -49.64
N GLY A 25 15.50 46.11 -48.31
CA GLY A 25 14.56 45.37 -47.45
C GLY A 25 14.99 43.98 -46.99
N ASP A 26 15.50 43.92 -45.75
CA ASP A 26 15.52 42.75 -44.88
C ASP A 26 14.10 42.15 -44.76
N GLY A 27 13.83 41.12 -45.57
CA GLY A 27 12.60 40.35 -45.60
C GLY A 27 12.89 38.90 -45.26
N GLY A 28 13.41 38.63 -44.07
CA GLY A 28 13.61 37.27 -43.56
C GLY A 28 12.32 36.47 -43.61
N THR A 29 12.24 35.49 -44.51
CA THR A 29 11.18 34.48 -44.49
C THR A 29 11.30 33.69 -43.19
N THR A 30 10.30 33.79 -42.32
CA THR A 30 10.23 32.97 -41.11
C THR A 30 10.16 31.50 -41.51
N ALA A 31 11.15 30.70 -41.08
CA ALA A 31 11.17 29.27 -41.33
C ALA A 31 9.90 28.62 -40.74
N THR A 32 9.29 27.68 -41.46
CA THR A 32 8.06 27.00 -41.03
C THR A 32 8.29 25.93 -39.96
N THR A 33 9.55 25.53 -39.75
CA THR A 33 9.98 24.56 -38.73
C THR A 33 10.76 25.25 -37.60
N PRO A 34 10.63 24.82 -36.32
CA PRO A 34 11.25 25.54 -35.21
C PRO A 34 12.77 25.47 -35.10
N PHE A 35 13.44 24.52 -35.78
CA PHE A 35 14.86 24.25 -35.63
C PHE A 35 15.53 23.84 -36.94
N LYS A 36 16.84 24.05 -37.03
CA LYS A 36 17.76 23.60 -38.09
C LYS A 36 18.41 22.27 -37.75
N LEU A 37 18.75 22.10 -36.47
CA LEU A 37 19.42 20.93 -35.94
C LEU A 37 18.78 20.56 -34.62
N VAL A 38 18.58 19.26 -34.43
CA VAL A 38 18.26 18.65 -33.14
C VAL A 38 19.12 17.40 -33.01
N GLN A 39 19.94 17.35 -31.96
CA GLN A 39 20.86 16.26 -31.69
C GLN A 39 20.84 15.97 -30.20
N VAL A 40 20.94 14.69 -29.84
CA VAL A 40 21.07 14.25 -28.46
C VAL A 40 22.37 13.48 -28.30
N GLU A 41 23.07 13.74 -27.21
CA GLU A 41 24.17 12.93 -26.70
C GLU A 41 23.70 12.15 -25.47
N ALA A 42 23.81 10.82 -25.53
CA ALA A 42 23.49 9.90 -24.43
C ALA A 42 24.62 8.87 -24.31
N ASP A 43 25.13 8.63 -23.09
CA ASP A 43 26.28 7.74 -22.85
C ASP A 43 27.51 8.00 -23.76
N GLY A 44 27.73 9.27 -24.15
CA GLY A 44 28.81 9.68 -25.05
C GLY A 44 28.56 9.38 -26.54
N GLU A 45 27.42 8.77 -26.89
CA GLU A 45 26.97 8.60 -28.26
C GLU A 45 26.13 9.81 -28.71
N LYS A 46 26.47 10.39 -29.87
CA LYS A 46 25.77 11.55 -30.44
C LYS A 46 24.92 11.15 -31.63
N VAL A 47 23.62 11.39 -31.55
CA VAL A 47 22.65 11.04 -32.60
C VAL A 47 21.85 12.26 -33.02
N GLN A 48 21.85 12.54 -34.32
CA GLN A 48 20.99 13.56 -34.91
C GLN A 48 19.57 13.01 -35.06
N GLY A 49 18.56 13.78 -34.66
CA GLY A 49 17.17 13.35 -34.74
C GLY A 49 16.66 13.31 -36.17
N ALA A 50 16.03 12.20 -36.56
CA ALA A 50 15.31 12.06 -37.82
C ALA A 50 13.89 12.64 -37.66
N VAL A 51 13.52 13.62 -38.48
CA VAL A 51 12.25 14.36 -38.35
C VAL A 51 11.24 13.87 -39.39
N ASP A 52 10.07 13.46 -38.93
CA ASP A 52 8.90 13.18 -39.76
C ASP A 52 7.66 13.90 -39.19
N GLY A 53 7.22 14.95 -39.87
CA GLY A 53 6.15 15.83 -39.39
C GLY A 53 6.50 16.46 -38.04
N THR A 54 5.71 16.14 -37.01
CA THR A 54 5.93 16.56 -35.61
C THR A 54 6.56 15.47 -34.74
N THR A 55 7.18 14.46 -35.35
CA THR A 55 7.90 13.39 -34.63
C THR A 55 9.40 13.49 -34.88
N ILE A 56 10.22 13.34 -33.84
CA ILE A 56 11.67 13.28 -33.91
C ILE A 56 12.11 11.93 -33.36
N THR A 57 12.83 11.14 -34.15
CA THR A 57 13.37 9.85 -33.73
C THR A 57 14.88 9.94 -33.51
N PHE A 58 15.35 9.58 -32.32
CA PHE A 58 16.77 9.40 -32.03
C PHE A 58 17.07 7.90 -31.95
N ALA A 59 17.86 7.40 -32.91
CA ALA A 59 18.29 6.01 -32.99
C ALA A 59 19.74 5.86 -32.56
N PHE A 60 19.94 5.30 -31.36
CA PHE A 60 21.24 5.00 -30.77
C PHE A 60 21.65 3.56 -31.06
N ASP A 61 22.96 3.32 -31.08
CA ASP A 61 23.55 1.99 -31.24
C ASP A 61 24.08 1.43 -29.91
N GLN A 62 24.57 2.28 -29.03
CA GLN A 62 25.33 1.90 -27.82
C GLN A 62 24.75 2.47 -26.53
N ALA A 63 23.99 3.57 -26.59
CA ALA A 63 23.43 4.21 -25.40
C ALA A 63 22.43 3.32 -24.65
N GLU A 64 22.54 3.30 -23.32
CA GLU A 64 21.72 2.47 -22.42
C GLU A 64 21.02 3.28 -21.33
N SER A 65 21.46 4.50 -21.09
CA SER A 65 20.89 5.46 -20.16
C SER A 65 20.40 6.70 -20.89
N PHE A 66 19.22 7.20 -20.49
CA PHE A 66 18.57 8.34 -21.12
C PHE A 66 18.05 9.39 -20.14
N SER A 67 18.42 9.27 -18.85
CA SER A 67 17.92 10.14 -17.78
C SER A 67 18.72 11.43 -17.60
N ASP A 68 19.90 11.52 -18.21
CA ASP A 68 20.80 12.68 -18.12
C ASP A 68 21.51 12.90 -19.47
N CYS A 69 20.72 13.22 -20.49
CA CYS A 69 21.21 13.43 -21.84
C CYS A 69 21.62 14.88 -22.05
N LYS A 70 22.46 15.13 -23.06
CA LYS A 70 22.74 16.47 -23.55
C LYS A 70 22.03 16.72 -24.87
N LEU A 71 21.05 17.61 -24.85
CA LEU A 71 20.34 18.09 -26.02
C LEU A 71 21.11 19.27 -26.66
N THR A 72 21.31 19.21 -27.96
CA THR A 72 21.82 20.31 -28.78
C THR A 72 20.74 20.69 -29.80
N VAL A 73 20.25 21.93 -29.70
CA VAL A 73 19.24 22.46 -30.64
C VAL A 73 19.73 23.77 -31.24
N GLU A 74 19.68 23.86 -32.56
CA GLU A 74 19.82 25.13 -33.27
C GLU A 74 18.44 25.60 -33.72
N VAL A 75 17.88 26.57 -33.00
CA VAL A 75 16.53 27.10 -33.30
C VAL A 75 16.54 28.05 -34.50
N ASN A 76 15.47 28.03 -35.28
CA ASN A 76 15.24 29.00 -36.34
C ASN A 76 14.82 30.36 -35.76
N THR A 77 15.07 31.43 -36.51
CA THR A 77 14.73 32.80 -36.11
C THR A 77 13.25 32.92 -35.73
N GLY A 78 12.97 33.50 -34.56
CA GLY A 78 11.62 33.68 -34.04
C GLY A 78 11.07 32.50 -33.22
N TYR A 79 11.80 31.39 -33.14
CA TYR A 79 11.45 30.25 -32.30
C TYR A 79 12.34 30.16 -31.04
N GLN A 80 11.77 29.61 -29.98
CA GLN A 80 12.46 29.34 -28.72
C GLN A 80 12.12 27.94 -28.22
N LEU A 81 13.12 27.14 -27.83
CA LEU A 81 12.90 25.91 -27.07
C LEU A 81 12.42 26.28 -25.65
N THR A 82 11.25 25.80 -25.25
CA THR A 82 10.65 26.03 -23.93
C THR A 82 10.73 24.83 -23.01
N TYR A 83 10.87 23.63 -23.57
CA TYR A 83 11.14 22.42 -22.81
C TYR A 83 11.94 21.42 -23.68
N PRO A 84 12.96 20.74 -23.13
CA PRO A 84 13.43 20.82 -21.74
C PRO A 84 14.03 22.20 -21.40
N THR A 85 13.97 22.57 -20.12
CA THR A 85 14.51 23.86 -19.63
C THR A 85 16.02 23.81 -19.44
N ASP A 86 16.56 22.65 -19.04
CA ASP A 86 17.99 22.38 -19.01
C ASP A 86 18.36 21.40 -20.11
N VAL A 87 19.08 21.90 -21.12
CA VAL A 87 19.53 21.10 -22.26
C VAL A 87 20.75 20.24 -21.95
N ASN A 88 21.45 20.47 -20.83
CA ASN A 88 22.61 19.67 -20.45
C ASN A 88 22.26 18.53 -19.49
N SER A 89 21.03 18.51 -18.95
CA SER A 89 20.51 17.50 -18.04
C SER A 89 19.12 17.06 -18.51
N TYR A 90 19.02 16.70 -19.77
CA TYR A 90 17.77 16.36 -20.42
C TYR A 90 17.35 14.92 -20.11
N ASP A 91 16.31 14.75 -19.29
CA ASP A 91 15.72 13.45 -18.98
C ASP A 91 14.69 13.04 -20.05
N MET A 92 15.05 12.05 -20.87
CA MET A 92 14.17 11.50 -21.91
C MET A 92 13.34 10.31 -21.41
N THR A 93 13.38 10.01 -20.12
CA THR A 93 12.70 8.86 -19.54
C THR A 93 11.31 9.19 -18.97
N ASP A 94 11.05 10.48 -18.69
CA ASP A 94 9.78 11.02 -18.17
C ASP A 94 8.92 11.69 -19.27
N ASP A 95 9.20 12.96 -19.61
CA ASP A 95 8.66 13.63 -20.81
C ASP A 95 9.80 13.89 -21.80
N PRO A 96 9.97 13.03 -22.82
CA PRO A 96 10.96 13.24 -23.87
C PRO A 96 10.49 14.21 -24.95
N ASP A 97 9.30 14.79 -24.89
CA ASP A 97 8.82 15.62 -25.99
C ASP A 97 9.46 17.02 -25.96
N LEU A 98 9.73 17.59 -27.14
CA LEU A 98 10.30 18.93 -27.25
C LEU A 98 9.20 19.96 -27.50
N TYR A 99 9.25 21.08 -26.80
CA TYR A 99 8.26 22.14 -26.93
C TYR A 99 8.95 23.42 -27.39
N PHE A 100 8.43 24.00 -28.47
CA PHE A 100 8.94 25.23 -29.06
C PHE A 100 7.86 26.30 -29.04
N LYS A 101 8.20 27.51 -28.65
CA LYS A 101 7.35 28.68 -28.83
C LYS A 101 7.70 29.37 -30.13
N GLY A 102 6.71 29.56 -31.00
CA GLY A 102 6.86 30.24 -32.29
C GLY A 102 6.70 31.76 -32.20
N PRO A 103 6.96 32.46 -33.31
CA PRO A 103 6.87 33.92 -33.38
C PRO A 103 5.44 34.47 -33.24
N ASP A 104 4.43 33.64 -33.51
CA ASP A 104 3.00 33.95 -33.26
C ASP A 104 2.58 33.72 -31.79
N GLY A 105 3.54 33.34 -30.93
CA GLY A 105 3.33 33.06 -29.52
C GLY A 105 2.75 31.67 -29.22
N LYS A 106 2.45 30.85 -30.24
CA LYS A 106 1.94 29.49 -30.04
C LYS A 106 3.04 28.49 -29.73
N THR A 107 2.69 27.48 -28.95
CA THR A 107 3.57 26.37 -28.63
C THR A 107 3.35 25.23 -29.61
N VAL A 108 4.43 24.75 -30.22
CA VAL A 108 4.48 23.58 -31.09
C VAL A 108 5.17 22.46 -30.36
N LYS A 109 4.50 21.31 -30.26
CA LYS A 109 5.02 20.10 -29.63
C LYS A 109 5.60 19.17 -30.69
N TYR A 110 6.81 18.70 -30.47
CA TYR A 110 7.44 17.62 -31.22
C TYR A 110 7.51 16.38 -30.35
N LYS A 111 6.85 15.30 -30.78
CA LYS A 111 6.90 14.01 -30.11
C LYS A 111 8.27 13.38 -30.32
N VAL A 112 8.92 12.91 -29.27
CA VAL A 112 10.22 12.23 -29.39
C VAL A 112 10.06 10.73 -29.24
N ILE A 113 10.79 10.00 -30.07
CA ILE A 113 10.93 8.55 -30.00
C ILE A 113 12.41 8.22 -29.82
N VAL A 114 12.74 7.44 -28.80
CA VAL A 114 14.09 6.94 -28.56
C VAL A 114 14.13 5.45 -28.87
N THR A 115 15.11 5.04 -29.66
CA THR A 115 15.42 3.63 -29.89
C THR A 115 16.91 3.40 -29.64
N SER A 116 17.28 2.27 -29.04
CA SER A 116 18.68 1.88 -28.90
C SER A 116 18.90 0.41 -29.22
N ASN A 117 19.90 0.10 -30.03
CA ASN A 117 20.33 -1.27 -30.30
C ASN A 117 21.04 -1.92 -29.10
N ALA A 118 21.40 -1.15 -28.06
CA ALA A 118 21.97 -1.68 -26.82
C ALA A 118 20.91 -2.24 -25.86
N LEU A 119 19.64 -1.89 -26.06
CA LEU A 119 18.53 -2.35 -25.24
C LEU A 119 17.95 -3.66 -25.81
N PRO A 120 17.75 -4.70 -24.97
CA PRO A 120 17.36 -6.03 -25.43
C PRO A 120 15.93 -6.18 -25.94
N ILE A 121 14.99 -5.33 -25.47
CA ILE A 121 13.58 -5.41 -25.86
C ILE A 121 13.38 -4.61 -27.14
N VAL A 122 12.97 -5.30 -28.21
CA VAL A 122 12.73 -4.71 -29.54
C VAL A 122 11.25 -4.48 -29.82
N ASP A 123 10.38 -5.30 -29.24
CA ASP A 123 8.94 -5.18 -29.40
C ASP A 123 8.23 -5.56 -28.10
N SER A 124 7.81 -4.54 -27.35
CA SER A 124 7.11 -4.71 -26.07
C SER A 124 5.72 -5.32 -26.22
N SER A 125 5.09 -5.21 -27.40
CA SER A 125 3.73 -5.75 -27.62
C SER A 125 3.70 -7.28 -27.61
N LYS A 126 4.88 -7.90 -27.73
CA LYS A 126 5.08 -9.35 -27.70
C LYS A 126 5.49 -9.89 -26.33
N ILE A 127 5.46 -9.04 -25.31
CA ILE A 127 5.68 -9.42 -23.92
C ILE A 127 4.33 -9.42 -23.21
N THR A 128 3.98 -10.56 -22.60
CA THR A 128 2.71 -10.72 -21.90
C THR A 128 2.92 -11.28 -20.50
N VAL A 129 1.90 -11.15 -19.65
CA VAL A 129 1.86 -11.75 -18.32
C VAL A 129 0.81 -12.85 -18.33
N ASP A 130 1.13 -14.03 -17.78
CA ASP A 130 0.13 -15.07 -17.53
C ASP A 130 -1.02 -14.49 -16.69
N GLY A 131 -2.25 -14.93 -16.98
CA GLY A 131 -3.47 -14.32 -16.41
C GLY A 131 -4.02 -13.13 -17.22
N GLY A 132 -3.29 -12.67 -18.24
CA GLY A 132 -3.76 -11.61 -19.15
C GLY A 132 -3.71 -10.20 -18.55
N TYR A 133 -2.91 -10.00 -17.50
CA TYR A 133 -2.75 -8.70 -16.86
C TYR A 133 -2.08 -7.70 -17.80
N LYS A 134 -2.51 -6.44 -17.72
CA LYS A 134 -1.97 -5.37 -18.56
C LYS A 134 -0.53 -5.03 -18.14
N LEU A 135 0.39 -5.12 -19.08
CA LEU A 135 1.81 -4.80 -18.93
C LEU A 135 2.16 -3.57 -19.77
N THR A 136 2.92 -2.65 -19.18
CA THR A 136 3.59 -1.55 -19.89
C THR A 136 5.09 -1.77 -19.78
N VAL A 137 5.81 -1.64 -20.89
CA VAL A 137 7.28 -1.71 -20.90
C VAL A 137 7.81 -0.33 -21.25
N ASN A 138 8.61 0.24 -20.36
CA ASN A 138 9.38 1.44 -20.63
C ASN A 138 10.84 1.04 -20.83
N ASN A 139 11.28 1.03 -22.08
CA ASN A 139 12.62 0.59 -22.44
C ASN A 139 13.69 1.58 -21.97
N ALA A 140 13.35 2.88 -21.91
CA ALA A 140 14.27 3.94 -21.52
C ALA A 140 14.56 3.93 -20.01
N THR A 141 13.54 3.72 -19.17
CA THR A 141 13.72 3.54 -17.72
C THR A 141 14.10 2.11 -17.34
N LYS A 142 14.12 1.17 -18.30
CA LYS A 142 14.28 -0.27 -18.08
C LYS A 142 13.25 -0.81 -17.08
N GLU A 143 11.98 -0.49 -17.28
CA GLU A 143 10.88 -0.92 -16.40
C GLU A 143 9.84 -1.77 -17.12
N LEU A 144 9.36 -2.79 -16.42
CA LEU A 144 8.18 -3.60 -16.75
C LEU A 144 7.14 -3.35 -15.64
N VAL A 145 6.01 -2.76 -16.01
CA VAL A 145 4.99 -2.31 -15.05
C VAL A 145 3.69 -3.02 -15.32
N ILE A 146 3.26 -3.86 -14.38
CA ILE A 146 1.99 -4.60 -14.45
C ILE A 146 0.94 -3.80 -13.68
N ILE A 147 -0.22 -3.55 -14.29
CA ILE A 147 -1.33 -2.93 -13.57
C ILE A 147 -1.90 -3.95 -12.57
N TYR A 148 -2.06 -3.55 -11.32
CA TYR A 148 -2.62 -4.40 -10.28
C TYR A 148 -4.02 -4.93 -10.65
N ASP A 149 -4.23 -6.22 -10.41
CA ASP A 149 -5.53 -6.88 -10.44
C ASP A 149 -5.72 -7.68 -9.15
N ARG A 150 -6.93 -7.65 -8.56
CA ARG A 150 -7.22 -8.36 -7.29
C ARG A 150 -7.01 -9.87 -7.40
N ASN A 151 -7.19 -10.45 -8.57
CA ASN A 151 -7.07 -11.90 -8.78
C ASN A 151 -5.65 -12.32 -9.17
N MET A 152 -4.68 -11.42 -9.13
CA MET A 152 -3.28 -11.71 -9.42
C MET A 152 -2.64 -12.52 -8.30
N ASP A 153 -2.07 -13.68 -8.65
CA ASP A 153 -1.12 -14.38 -7.79
C ASP A 153 0.24 -13.67 -7.87
N ARG A 154 0.44 -12.73 -6.95
CA ARG A 154 1.66 -11.92 -6.89
C ARG A 154 2.90 -12.75 -6.55
N SER A 155 2.75 -13.94 -5.98
CA SER A 155 3.88 -14.82 -5.65
C SER A 155 4.41 -15.61 -6.85
N ASN A 156 3.66 -15.62 -7.96
CA ASN A 156 3.94 -16.46 -9.11
C ASN A 156 3.60 -15.72 -10.43
N VAL A 157 4.15 -14.53 -10.60
CA VAL A 157 3.96 -13.70 -11.79
C VAL A 157 4.86 -14.22 -12.91
N LYS A 158 4.26 -14.76 -13.98
CA LYS A 158 4.99 -15.30 -15.12
C LYS A 158 4.93 -14.38 -16.34
N LEU A 159 6.10 -13.96 -16.83
CA LEU A 159 6.27 -13.22 -18.08
C LEU A 159 6.46 -14.18 -19.26
N ASN A 160 5.89 -13.85 -20.41
CA ASN A 160 6.12 -14.57 -21.66
C ASN A 160 6.70 -13.61 -22.71
N PHE A 161 7.77 -14.05 -23.38
CA PHE A 161 8.43 -13.30 -24.44
C PHE A 161 8.24 -14.07 -25.75
N ALA A 162 7.37 -13.58 -26.64
CA ALA A 162 7.15 -14.22 -27.93
C ALA A 162 8.30 -13.95 -28.91
N GLU A 163 8.33 -14.70 -30.02
CA GLU A 163 9.37 -14.55 -31.05
C GLU A 163 9.43 -13.11 -31.59
N GLY A 164 10.63 -12.53 -31.53
CA GLY A 164 10.89 -11.14 -31.91
C GLY A 164 10.44 -10.11 -30.87
N ALA A 165 10.14 -10.49 -29.62
CA ALA A 165 10.05 -9.55 -28.50
C ALA A 165 11.42 -9.00 -28.11
N LEU A 166 12.43 -9.87 -28.18
CA LEU A 166 13.82 -9.57 -27.84
C LEU A 166 14.70 -9.57 -29.09
N MET A 167 15.81 -8.85 -29.02
CA MET A 167 16.83 -8.88 -30.07
C MET A 167 17.45 -10.27 -30.24
N ALA A 168 18.02 -10.55 -31.42
CA ALA A 168 18.63 -11.83 -31.70
C ALA A 168 19.80 -12.14 -30.72
N GLY A 169 19.81 -13.34 -30.16
CA GLY A 169 20.81 -13.77 -29.18
C GLY A 169 20.54 -13.29 -27.75
N ALA A 170 19.46 -12.56 -27.50
CA ALA A 170 19.02 -12.23 -26.15
C ALA A 170 18.25 -13.39 -25.51
N MET A 171 18.44 -13.58 -24.20
CA MET A 171 17.74 -14.60 -23.41
C MET A 171 17.35 -14.06 -22.04
N VAL A 172 16.22 -14.52 -21.50
CA VAL A 172 15.78 -14.21 -20.13
C VAL A 172 16.06 -15.43 -19.26
N GLU A 173 16.81 -15.26 -18.17
CA GLU A 173 17.23 -16.38 -17.32
C GLU A 173 16.09 -16.91 -16.43
N THR A 174 15.22 -16.02 -15.94
CA THR A 174 14.07 -16.35 -15.10
C THR A 174 12.85 -15.61 -15.62
N VAL A 175 11.71 -16.29 -15.72
CA VAL A 175 10.45 -15.71 -16.23
C VAL A 175 9.32 -15.74 -15.21
N VAL A 176 9.54 -16.31 -14.03
CA VAL A 176 8.59 -16.37 -12.92
C VAL A 176 9.13 -15.56 -11.76
N PHE A 177 8.31 -14.66 -11.22
CA PHE A 177 8.71 -13.67 -10.23
C PHE A 177 7.73 -13.62 -9.07
N ASP A 178 8.27 -13.44 -7.86
CA ASP A 178 7.50 -13.07 -6.68
C ASP A 178 7.53 -11.54 -6.54
N LEU A 179 6.36 -10.92 -6.65
CA LEU A 179 6.09 -9.49 -6.50
C LEU A 179 5.18 -9.21 -5.29
N SER A 180 5.16 -10.12 -4.31
CA SER A 180 4.30 -10.00 -3.13
C SER A 180 4.68 -8.82 -2.24
N ASP A 181 5.99 -8.56 -2.10
CA ASP A 181 6.56 -7.62 -1.13
C ASP A 181 7.44 -6.53 -1.78
N GLU A 182 8.29 -6.86 -2.76
CA GLU A 182 9.19 -5.91 -3.43
C GLU A 182 9.16 -6.09 -4.97
N PRO A 183 9.54 -5.07 -5.76
CA PRO A 183 9.82 -5.23 -7.18
C PRO A 183 10.90 -6.28 -7.44
N ALA A 184 10.81 -6.98 -8.58
CA ALA A 184 11.80 -7.96 -9.00
C ALA A 184 12.71 -7.41 -10.11
N THR A 185 13.85 -8.06 -10.33
CA THR A 185 14.74 -7.76 -11.46
C THR A 185 14.60 -8.82 -12.55
N VAL A 186 14.27 -8.39 -13.76
CA VAL A 186 14.28 -9.20 -14.97
C VAL A 186 15.64 -9.03 -15.63
N ASN A 187 16.50 -10.05 -15.55
CA ASN A 187 17.79 -10.05 -16.22
C ASN A 187 17.63 -10.57 -17.65
N ILE A 188 17.82 -9.67 -18.63
CA ILE A 188 17.88 -10.05 -20.04
C ILE A 188 19.34 -10.05 -20.47
N LYS A 189 19.84 -11.22 -20.84
CA LYS A 189 21.24 -11.42 -21.21
C LYS A 189 21.41 -11.19 -22.70
N VAL A 190 22.36 -10.34 -23.07
CA VAL A 190 22.73 -10.04 -24.46
C VAL A 190 24.23 -10.19 -24.60
N ALA A 191 24.69 -11.01 -25.54
CA ALA A 191 26.11 -11.22 -25.81
C ALA A 191 26.96 -11.55 -24.55
N GLY A 192 26.36 -12.23 -23.57
CA GLY A 192 27.01 -12.61 -22.31
C GLY A 192 26.85 -11.63 -21.15
N SER A 193 26.33 -10.41 -21.39
CA SER A 193 26.14 -9.36 -20.37
C SER A 193 24.68 -9.26 -19.94
N ASN A 194 24.43 -9.02 -18.64
CA ASN A 194 23.08 -8.82 -18.11
C ASN A 194 22.63 -7.37 -18.29
N ARG A 195 21.43 -7.20 -18.83
CA ARG A 195 20.71 -5.93 -18.94
C ARG A 195 19.50 -6.00 -17.99
N PRO A 196 19.61 -5.47 -16.76
CA PRO A 196 18.55 -5.59 -15.76
C PRO A 196 17.40 -4.64 -16.08
N TYR A 197 16.17 -5.14 -15.92
CA TYR A 197 14.94 -4.35 -15.91
C TYR A 197 14.23 -4.53 -14.58
N THR A 198 13.59 -3.47 -14.07
CA THR A 198 12.76 -3.53 -12.87
C THR A 198 11.35 -3.96 -13.23
N LEU A 199 10.88 -5.09 -12.69
CA LEU A 199 9.50 -5.55 -12.77
C LEU A 199 8.74 -5.14 -11.51
N LYS A 200 7.69 -4.35 -11.66
CA LYS A 200 6.88 -3.85 -10.54
C LYS A 200 5.38 -3.86 -10.85
N ILE A 201 4.58 -3.77 -9.81
CA ILE A 201 3.13 -3.62 -9.91
C ILE A 201 2.78 -2.14 -9.72
N ASP A 202 1.93 -1.61 -10.59
CA ASP A 202 1.31 -0.30 -10.43
C ASP A 202 -0.02 -0.42 -9.68
N TYR A 203 -0.07 0.24 -8.52
CA TYR A 203 -1.22 0.29 -7.62
C TYR A 203 -2.00 1.60 -7.70
N SER A 204 -1.61 2.53 -8.59
CA SER A 204 -2.17 3.88 -8.69
C SER A 204 -3.70 3.90 -8.91
N ALA A 205 -4.25 2.85 -9.54
CA ALA A 205 -5.69 2.71 -9.76
C ALA A 205 -6.49 2.45 -8.48
N ILE A 206 -5.85 1.97 -7.41
CA ILE A 206 -6.52 1.57 -6.15
C ILE A 206 -5.96 2.27 -4.91
N MET A 207 -4.78 2.86 -4.98
CA MET A 207 -4.14 3.60 -3.89
C MET A 207 -4.18 5.10 -4.19
N THR A 208 -4.99 5.83 -3.44
CA THR A 208 -5.02 7.29 -3.50
C THR A 208 -3.77 7.83 -2.80
N PRO A 209 -3.00 8.74 -3.43
CA PRO A 209 -1.86 9.38 -2.78
C PRO A 209 -2.25 10.03 -1.45
N ALA A 210 -1.47 9.78 -0.40
CA ALA A 210 -1.78 10.25 0.95
C ALA A 210 -1.98 11.78 1.03
N LYS A 211 -1.19 12.54 0.25
CA LYS A 211 -1.31 14.01 0.16
C LYS A 211 -2.70 14.48 -0.31
N ASP A 212 -3.34 13.73 -1.20
CA ASP A 212 -4.65 14.08 -1.75
C ASP A 212 -5.76 13.88 -0.69
N LEU A 213 -5.49 13.04 0.30
CA LEU A 213 -6.34 12.80 1.47
C LEU A 213 -6.04 13.74 2.65
N GLY A 214 -5.03 14.61 2.53
CA GLY A 214 -4.68 15.62 3.54
C GLY A 214 -3.51 15.24 4.46
N PHE A 215 -2.79 14.15 4.14
CA PHE A 215 -1.61 13.76 4.91
C PHE A 215 -0.35 14.52 4.51
N VAL A 216 0.46 14.84 5.50
CA VAL A 216 1.80 15.40 5.35
C VAL A 216 2.81 14.43 5.95
N ASP A 217 3.93 14.20 5.26
CA ASP A 217 5.05 13.42 5.78
C ASP A 217 5.77 14.20 6.90
N ILE A 218 5.73 13.65 8.11
CA ILE A 218 6.34 14.20 9.33
C ILE A 218 7.54 13.37 9.81
N THR A 219 8.06 12.47 8.97
CA THR A 219 9.20 11.61 9.34
C THR A 219 10.43 12.48 9.60
N ASP A 220 11.01 12.34 10.79
CA ASP A 220 12.25 13.00 11.21
C ASP A 220 13.38 12.70 10.20
N ALA A 221 14.19 13.71 9.87
CA ALA A 221 15.27 13.59 8.89
C ALA A 221 16.30 12.50 9.26
N ALA A 222 16.61 12.35 10.56
CA ALA A 222 17.52 11.31 11.03
C ALA A 222 16.90 9.91 10.89
N VAL A 223 15.57 9.78 11.07
CA VAL A 223 14.85 8.53 10.83
C VAL A 223 14.84 8.21 9.33
N LYS A 224 14.59 9.20 8.46
CA LYS A 224 14.65 9.02 7.00
C LYS A 224 16.02 8.57 6.50
N GLU A 225 17.09 9.15 7.04
CA GLU A 225 18.47 8.79 6.68
C GLU A 225 18.82 7.37 7.14
N LYS A 226 18.47 7.03 8.39
CA LYS A 226 18.82 5.73 8.99
C LYS A 226 17.89 4.59 8.52
N TYR A 227 16.63 4.91 8.25
CA TYR A 227 15.55 3.97 7.96
C TYR A 227 14.66 4.50 6.81
N PRO A 228 15.16 4.56 5.57
CA PRO A 228 14.42 5.11 4.43
C PRO A 228 13.15 4.32 4.06
N TYR A 229 13.00 3.12 4.61
CA TYR A 229 11.83 2.25 4.46
C TYR A 229 10.72 2.54 5.50
N ILE A 230 10.89 3.55 6.37
CA ILE A 230 9.88 4.01 7.33
C ILE A 230 9.36 5.38 6.90
N THR A 231 8.04 5.48 6.79
CA THR A 231 7.35 6.73 6.52
C THR A 231 6.30 6.98 7.58
N ILE A 232 6.29 8.20 8.13
CA ILE A 232 5.35 8.67 9.13
C ILE A 232 4.61 9.87 8.55
N MET A 233 3.29 9.79 8.50
CA MET A 233 2.43 10.82 7.95
C MET A 233 1.39 11.23 8.99
N ARG A 234 0.99 12.51 8.96
CA ARG A 234 -0.08 13.04 9.82
C ARG A 234 -1.06 13.88 9.02
N ALA A 235 -2.34 13.73 9.33
CA ALA A 235 -3.40 14.58 8.83
C ALA A 235 -4.02 15.38 9.97
N THR A 236 -4.06 16.70 9.80
CA THR A 236 -4.86 17.63 10.64
C THR A 236 -6.15 18.08 9.97
N LEU A 237 -6.21 17.90 8.64
CA LEU A 237 -7.36 18.05 7.79
C LEU A 237 -7.44 16.79 6.94
N LEU A 238 -8.59 16.13 6.93
CA LEU A 238 -8.86 15.01 6.03
C LEU A 238 -9.84 15.44 4.95
N ASN A 239 -9.53 15.12 3.69
CA ASN A 239 -10.37 15.46 2.54
C ASN A 239 -11.31 14.31 2.18
N ASN A 240 -12.54 14.63 1.77
CA ASN A 240 -13.49 13.67 1.20
C ASN A 240 -13.74 12.44 2.10
N VAL A 241 -13.81 12.65 3.41
CA VAL A 241 -14.14 11.60 4.38
C VAL A 241 -15.65 11.43 4.42
N ILE A 242 -16.11 10.22 4.69
CA ILE A 242 -17.52 10.02 4.96
C ILE A 242 -18.04 10.91 6.09
N LYS A 243 -19.23 11.48 5.89
CA LYS A 243 -19.92 12.22 6.95
C LYS A 243 -20.28 11.30 8.11
N GLN A 244 -20.05 11.79 9.31
CA GLN A 244 -20.51 11.15 10.54
C GLN A 244 -22.03 11.16 10.58
N LYS A 245 -22.66 10.08 11.05
CA LYS A 245 -24.09 10.09 11.29
C LYS A 245 -24.42 11.01 12.48
N PRO A 246 -25.52 11.77 12.45
CA PRO A 246 -25.97 12.54 13.61
C PRO A 246 -26.28 11.59 14.77
N THR A 247 -25.53 11.67 15.87
CA THR A 247 -25.80 10.90 17.10
C THR A 247 -26.51 11.79 18.13
N LYS A 248 -27.48 11.25 18.88
CA LYS A 248 -28.12 12.00 19.99
C LYS A 248 -27.29 12.00 21.27
N LYS A 249 -26.33 11.07 21.41
CA LYS A 249 -25.42 10.95 22.55
C LYS A 249 -24.01 10.60 22.08
N PRO A 250 -22.95 11.25 22.62
CA PRO A 250 -21.57 10.90 22.29
C PRO A 250 -21.11 9.56 22.88
N ASN A 251 -21.79 9.04 23.92
CA ASN A 251 -21.38 7.82 24.61
C ASN A 251 -22.58 7.26 25.42
N PRO A 252 -23.28 6.22 24.95
CA PRO A 252 -24.28 5.57 25.79
C PRO A 252 -23.62 4.52 26.71
N ASP A 253 -23.83 4.64 28.03
CA ASP A 253 -23.42 3.65 29.04
C ASP A 253 -23.96 2.24 28.72
N TRP A 254 -25.07 2.17 27.97
CA TRP A 254 -25.61 0.99 27.29
C TRP A 254 -26.36 1.42 26.01
N TRP A 255 -26.09 0.77 24.89
CA TRP A 255 -26.70 1.08 23.59
C TRP A 255 -28.21 0.80 23.58
N ASN A 256 -29.02 1.82 23.25
CA ASN A 256 -30.44 1.65 22.95
C ASN A 256 -30.74 2.17 21.53
N PRO A 257 -30.86 1.28 20.51
CA PRO A 257 -31.04 1.69 19.11
C PRO A 257 -32.23 2.64 18.90
N ASN A 258 -33.30 2.47 19.68
CA ASN A 258 -34.51 3.27 19.55
C ASN A 258 -34.34 4.70 20.08
N GLU A 259 -33.39 4.92 21.01
CA GLU A 259 -33.15 6.23 21.62
C GLU A 259 -31.96 6.96 21.00
N ASP A 260 -30.87 6.23 20.74
CA ASP A 260 -29.59 6.81 20.28
C ASP A 260 -29.60 7.11 18.77
N TYR A 261 -30.32 6.31 17.97
CA TYR A 261 -30.46 6.44 16.52
C TYR A 261 -31.94 6.29 16.07
N PRO A 262 -32.82 7.20 16.48
CA PRO A 262 -34.26 7.07 16.23
C PRO A 262 -34.57 7.05 14.73
N GLY A 263 -35.23 5.98 14.28
CA GLY A 263 -35.63 5.81 12.88
C GLY A 263 -34.60 5.12 11.99
N MET A 264 -33.45 4.68 12.53
CA MET A 264 -32.49 3.82 11.82
C MET A 264 -32.66 2.36 12.23
N THR A 265 -32.44 1.44 11.30
CA THR A 265 -32.25 0.02 11.59
C THR A 265 -30.89 -0.21 12.27
N GLN A 266 -30.74 -1.32 12.99
CA GLN A 266 -29.45 -1.70 13.58
C GLN A 266 -28.32 -1.76 12.54
N THR A 267 -28.59 -2.29 11.35
CA THR A 267 -27.62 -2.36 10.25
C THR A 267 -27.20 -0.96 9.76
N GLU A 268 -28.13 -0.01 9.70
CA GLU A 268 -27.81 1.38 9.33
C GLU A 268 -27.01 2.08 10.42
N ALA A 269 -27.35 1.87 11.70
CA ALA A 269 -26.61 2.42 12.83
C ALA A 269 -25.18 1.87 12.92
N MET A 270 -24.99 0.57 12.64
CA MET A 270 -23.74 -0.17 12.82
C MET A 270 -22.95 -0.42 11.53
N ALA A 271 -23.25 0.33 10.46
CA ALA A 271 -22.60 0.17 9.16
C ALA A 271 -21.06 0.23 9.28
N VAL A 272 -20.38 -0.59 8.48
CA VAL A 272 -18.92 -0.60 8.34
C VAL A 272 -18.53 -0.39 6.88
N LEU A 273 -17.22 -0.47 6.58
CA LEU A 273 -16.64 -0.08 5.30
C LEU A 273 -17.31 -0.77 4.08
N GLY A 274 -17.69 -2.04 4.21
CA GLY A 274 -18.31 -2.82 3.12
C GLY A 274 -19.77 -2.49 2.87
N ASP A 275 -20.43 -1.76 3.77
CA ASP A 275 -21.83 -1.33 3.62
C ASP A 275 -21.93 0.01 2.87
N LEU A 276 -20.80 0.69 2.61
CA LEU A 276 -20.70 2.00 1.96
C LEU A 276 -20.95 2.00 0.44
N LYS A 277 -21.72 1.04 -0.07
CA LYS A 277 -21.80 0.73 -1.51
C LYS A 277 -22.75 1.64 -2.30
N ASP A 278 -23.72 2.26 -1.64
CA ASP A 278 -24.70 3.14 -2.28
C ASP A 278 -24.60 4.57 -1.73
N PRO A 279 -24.10 5.54 -2.54
CA PRO A 279 -24.04 6.96 -2.19
C PRO A 279 -25.41 7.57 -1.82
N ALA A 280 -26.53 6.97 -2.23
CA ALA A 280 -27.87 7.42 -1.85
C ALA A 280 -28.26 7.01 -0.42
N THR A 281 -27.60 6.01 0.15
CA THR A 281 -27.85 5.51 1.52
C THR A 281 -26.80 5.94 2.53
N TYR A 282 -25.70 6.52 2.07
CA TYR A 282 -24.60 6.99 2.92
C TYR A 282 -24.55 8.52 3.00
N PRO A 283 -24.20 9.13 4.14
CA PRO A 283 -24.37 10.58 4.39
C PRO A 283 -23.52 11.53 3.54
N GLY A 284 -22.89 11.07 2.46
CA GLY A 284 -22.03 11.86 1.58
C GLY A 284 -20.62 12.03 2.14
N LEU A 285 -19.83 12.88 1.47
CA LEU A 285 -18.44 13.17 1.84
C LEU A 285 -18.29 14.62 2.34
N GLU A 286 -17.37 14.84 3.25
CA GLU A 286 -17.01 16.13 3.82
C GLU A 286 -15.54 16.19 4.21
N ASN A 287 -15.03 17.40 4.40
CA ASN A 287 -13.71 17.61 4.94
C ASN A 287 -13.78 17.67 6.47
N TYR A 288 -12.84 17.01 7.14
CA TYR A 288 -12.77 16.96 8.60
C TYR A 288 -11.52 17.68 9.09
N GLU A 289 -11.72 18.80 9.78
CA GLU A 289 -10.66 19.61 10.40
C GLU A 289 -10.34 19.16 11.83
N ASN A 290 -9.23 19.64 12.38
CA ASN A 290 -8.76 19.36 13.74
C ASN A 290 -8.64 17.87 14.06
N VAL A 291 -8.27 17.07 13.06
CA VAL A 291 -8.03 15.64 13.23
C VAL A 291 -6.60 15.42 13.74
N ASN A 292 -6.34 14.34 14.47
CA ASN A 292 -4.98 13.90 14.76
C ASN A 292 -4.83 12.41 14.42
N LEU A 293 -4.77 12.15 13.11
CA LEU A 293 -4.55 10.82 12.55
C LEU A 293 -3.11 10.73 12.07
N THR A 294 -2.33 9.88 12.75
CA THR A 294 -0.96 9.54 12.36
C THR A 294 -0.93 8.16 11.73
N VAL A 295 -0.28 8.03 10.57
CA VAL A 295 -0.07 6.78 9.86
C VAL A 295 1.43 6.52 9.75
N LEU A 296 1.87 5.33 10.14
CA LEU A 296 3.22 4.83 9.95
C LEU A 296 3.18 3.64 9.00
N THR A 297 4.06 3.63 8.00
CA THR A 297 4.28 2.48 7.11
C THR A 297 5.73 2.03 7.15
N MET A 298 5.94 0.73 7.02
CA MET A 298 7.25 0.07 7.01
C MET A 298 7.28 -1.02 5.94
N ASP A 299 8.36 -1.12 5.18
CA ASP A 299 8.55 -2.26 4.28
C ASP A 299 8.66 -3.56 5.07
N ALA A 300 7.74 -4.50 4.85
CA ALA A 300 7.67 -5.77 5.59
C ALA A 300 8.96 -6.61 5.44
N ALA A 301 9.65 -6.46 4.31
CA ALA A 301 10.92 -7.12 4.05
C ALA A 301 12.07 -6.62 4.95
N LYS A 302 11.98 -5.41 5.50
CA LYS A 302 13.06 -4.75 6.29
C LYS A 302 12.83 -4.75 7.79
N VAL A 303 11.65 -5.16 8.25
CA VAL A 303 11.31 -5.23 9.68
C VAL A 303 10.88 -6.63 10.11
N LYS A 304 11.12 -6.95 11.38
CA LYS A 304 10.58 -8.13 12.07
C LYS A 304 9.76 -7.66 13.27
N GLY A 305 8.51 -8.10 13.33
CA GLY A 305 7.59 -7.76 14.42
C GLY A 305 7.59 -8.80 15.53
N ARG A 306 7.23 -8.39 16.73
CA ARG A 306 6.93 -9.23 17.88
C ARG A 306 5.93 -8.55 18.78
N MET A 307 5.38 -9.30 19.72
CA MET A 307 4.45 -8.80 20.71
C MET A 307 4.99 -9.07 22.12
N GLU A 308 5.11 -8.02 22.91
CA GLU A 308 5.38 -8.11 24.34
C GLU A 308 4.07 -8.08 25.10
N ILE A 309 3.95 -8.97 26.08
CA ILE A 309 2.76 -9.13 26.92
C ILE A 309 3.25 -9.37 28.34
N ASP A 310 2.71 -8.61 29.29
CA ASP A 310 2.93 -8.81 30.73
C ASP A 310 1.66 -9.34 31.40
N ASP A 311 1.72 -9.74 32.67
CA ASP A 311 0.52 -10.14 33.41
C ASP A 311 -0.27 -8.94 33.95
N ARG A 312 0.40 -7.82 34.24
CA ARG A 312 -0.15 -6.71 35.03
C ARG A 312 -0.79 -5.56 34.25
N ASN A 313 -0.86 -5.64 32.91
CA ASN A 313 -1.31 -4.55 32.03
C ASN A 313 -0.51 -3.26 32.26
N SER A 314 0.78 -3.41 32.53
CA SER A 314 1.66 -2.31 32.93
C SER A 314 2.71 -1.97 31.89
N LEU A 315 2.69 -2.61 30.72
CA LEU A 315 3.66 -2.33 29.68
C LEU A 315 3.52 -0.89 29.18
N THR A 316 4.66 -0.21 29.11
CA THR A 316 4.82 1.09 28.47
C THR A 316 5.68 0.97 27.21
N LEU A 317 5.63 1.97 26.34
CA LEU A 317 6.46 2.05 25.15
C LEU A 317 7.94 2.22 25.50
N SER A 318 8.24 2.95 26.57
CA SER A 318 9.61 3.20 27.02
C SER A 318 10.29 1.96 27.62
N GLU A 319 9.53 1.03 28.21
CA GLU A 319 10.05 -0.24 28.70
C GLU A 319 10.30 -1.24 27.58
N VAL A 320 9.47 -1.23 26.53
CA VAL A 320 9.61 -2.12 25.39
C VAL A 320 10.55 -1.50 24.36
N LYS A 321 11.77 -2.02 24.28
CA LYS A 321 12.73 -1.56 23.26
C LYS A 321 12.30 -2.03 21.89
N GLY A 322 12.40 -1.18 20.87
CA GLY A 322 12.18 -1.53 19.47
C GLY A 322 12.44 -0.33 18.57
N LEU A 323 12.61 -0.58 17.26
CA LEU A 323 12.69 0.51 16.28
C LEU A 323 11.35 1.23 16.19
N VAL A 324 10.25 0.49 16.12
CA VAL A 324 8.89 1.02 16.24
C VAL A 324 8.19 0.28 17.36
N THR A 325 7.59 0.99 18.32
CA THR A 325 6.77 0.38 19.36
C THR A 325 5.42 1.04 19.47
N VAL A 326 4.39 0.22 19.63
CA VAL A 326 2.99 0.66 19.60
C VAL A 326 2.20 -0.07 20.65
N THR A 327 1.51 0.68 21.51
CA THR A 327 0.66 0.10 22.54
C THR A 327 -0.51 -0.64 21.90
N GLY A 328 -1.03 -1.66 22.54
CA GLY A 328 -2.30 -2.25 22.17
C GLY A 328 -3.11 -2.66 23.39
N ARG A 329 -4.42 -2.75 23.17
CA ARG A 329 -5.38 -3.10 24.20
C ARG A 329 -6.48 -3.93 23.56
N ALA A 330 -6.41 -5.24 23.76
CA ALA A 330 -7.50 -6.11 23.35
C ALA A 330 -8.80 -5.64 24.02
N ILE A 331 -9.89 -5.56 23.25
CA ILE A 331 -11.21 -5.25 23.80
C ILE A 331 -11.61 -6.43 24.67
N GLY A 332 -11.56 -6.23 25.97
CA GLY A 332 -11.70 -7.27 26.97
C GLY A 332 -10.50 -7.34 27.92
N SER A 333 -10.69 -6.79 29.12
CA SER A 333 -9.75 -6.84 30.25
C SER A 333 -9.24 -8.25 30.55
N LYS A 334 -7.99 -8.36 31.02
CA LYS A 334 -7.50 -9.59 31.69
C LYS A 334 -8.36 -9.86 32.94
N GLY A 335 -8.71 -11.12 33.20
CA GLY A 335 -9.37 -11.57 34.45
C GLY A 335 -10.83 -12.03 34.33
N ASN A 336 -11.43 -12.38 35.49
CA ASN A 336 -12.78 -12.95 35.63
C ASN A 336 -13.94 -12.01 35.22
N GLU A 337 -13.68 -10.72 35.05
CA GLU A 337 -14.66 -9.71 34.66
C GLU A 337 -14.53 -9.35 33.18
N GLY A 338 -15.01 -10.26 32.31
CA GLY A 338 -15.60 -9.87 31.01
C GLY A 338 -14.69 -9.78 29.77
N GLY A 339 -13.44 -10.25 29.81
CA GLY A 339 -12.52 -10.13 28.68
C GLY A 339 -12.80 -11.06 27.50
N ARG A 340 -13.54 -10.61 26.47
CA ARG A 340 -13.92 -11.41 25.30
C ARG A 340 -12.91 -11.32 24.13
N GLY A 341 -11.93 -12.24 24.05
CA GLY A 341 -10.97 -12.35 22.94
C GLY A 341 -9.79 -13.26 23.26
N ILE A 342 -8.97 -13.63 22.27
CA ILE A 342 -7.72 -14.39 22.46
C ILE A 342 -6.54 -13.40 22.57
N LEU A 343 -5.73 -13.58 23.61
CA LEU A 343 -4.39 -12.97 23.73
C LEU A 343 -3.36 -14.04 24.08
N TYR A 344 -2.37 -14.19 23.21
CA TYR A 344 -1.36 -15.25 23.27
C TYR A 344 0.03 -14.70 22.93
N GLY A 345 1.04 -15.13 23.70
CA GLY A 345 2.45 -14.85 23.45
C GLY A 345 3.29 -15.42 24.58
N ASN A 346 4.62 -15.47 24.44
CA ASN A 346 5.52 -16.05 25.45
C ASN A 346 5.14 -17.47 25.87
N ASN A 347 4.59 -18.26 24.94
CA ASN A 347 4.02 -19.57 25.20
C ASN A 347 3.01 -19.54 26.37
N LYS A 348 2.16 -18.51 26.41
CA LYS A 348 1.22 -18.25 27.50
C LYS A 348 -0.06 -17.59 26.99
N ILE A 349 -1.20 -18.00 27.56
CA ILE A 349 -2.51 -17.39 27.30
C ILE A 349 -2.82 -16.38 28.42
N TYR A 350 -3.16 -15.16 28.03
CA TYR A 350 -3.42 -14.04 28.95
C TYR A 350 -4.88 -13.63 29.03
N SER A 351 -5.70 -13.97 28.02
CA SER A 351 -7.15 -13.78 28.05
C SER A 351 -7.84 -14.80 27.15
N TRP A 352 -8.97 -15.33 27.62
CA TRP A 352 -9.82 -16.27 26.88
C TRP A 352 -11.29 -16.18 27.37
N GLN A 353 -12.07 -15.20 26.91
CA GLN A 353 -13.53 -15.42 26.82
C GLN A 353 -13.94 -15.41 25.36
N LEU A 354 -14.61 -16.48 24.95
CA LEU A 354 -15.31 -16.47 23.66
C LEU A 354 -16.60 -15.64 23.83
N PRO A 355 -17.00 -14.84 22.82
CA PRO A 355 -18.24 -14.11 22.87
C PRO A 355 -19.45 -15.05 23.10
N TRP A 356 -20.44 -14.56 23.85
CA TRP A 356 -21.67 -15.28 24.21
C TRP A 356 -22.36 -15.88 22.97
N MET A 357 -22.66 -17.19 23.01
CA MET A 357 -23.26 -17.93 21.89
C MET A 357 -24.70 -18.36 22.19
N GLU A 358 -25.68 -17.54 21.83
CA GLU A 358 -27.05 -18.04 21.66
C GLU A 358 -27.37 -18.16 20.15
N LYS A 359 -27.38 -19.40 19.65
CA LYS A 359 -27.83 -19.82 18.30
C LYS A 359 -27.39 -18.92 17.14
N GLN A 360 -26.20 -19.16 16.62
CA GLN A 360 -25.76 -18.61 15.34
C GLN A 360 -25.82 -19.65 14.21
N PRO A 361 -26.02 -19.25 12.94
CA PRO A 361 -26.05 -20.16 11.80
C PRO A 361 -24.73 -20.93 11.62
N GLU A 362 -24.82 -22.16 11.08
CA GLU A 362 -23.78 -23.21 11.01
C GLU A 362 -22.45 -22.85 10.30
N ASN A 363 -22.27 -21.61 9.81
CA ASN A 363 -21.20 -21.21 8.90
C ASN A 363 -20.34 -20.04 9.42
N ILE A 364 -20.40 -19.73 10.71
CA ILE A 364 -19.68 -18.58 11.29
C ILE A 364 -18.20 -18.90 11.53
N GLN A 365 -17.33 -18.04 10.98
CA GLN A 365 -15.88 -18.02 11.14
C GLN A 365 -15.50 -17.27 12.42
N PHE A 366 -14.44 -17.65 13.12
CA PHE A 366 -14.00 -16.97 14.34
C PHE A 366 -13.48 -15.55 14.06
N GLY A 367 -13.22 -14.79 15.13
CA GLY A 367 -12.75 -13.41 15.06
C GLY A 367 -11.46 -13.23 14.27
N TRP A 368 -11.28 -12.04 13.69
CA TRP A 368 -10.04 -11.64 13.05
C TRP A 368 -8.94 -11.43 14.09
N HIS A 369 -7.78 -12.02 13.85
CA HIS A 369 -6.61 -11.88 14.68
C HIS A 369 -5.47 -11.29 13.86
N PHE A 370 -4.52 -10.72 14.57
CA PHE A 370 -3.21 -10.48 14.01
C PHE A 370 -2.19 -11.19 14.88
N GLY A 371 -1.07 -11.54 14.28
CA GLY A 371 0.01 -12.20 14.98
C GLY A 371 1.32 -12.11 14.24
N PHE A 372 2.37 -12.54 14.91
CA PHE A 372 3.72 -12.58 14.39
C PHE A 372 4.20 -14.02 14.29
N THR A 373 4.78 -14.40 13.16
CA THR A 373 5.51 -15.67 13.02
C THR A 373 6.80 -15.64 13.85
N ALA A 374 7.47 -16.78 13.99
CA ALA A 374 8.77 -16.84 14.67
C ALA A 374 9.83 -15.94 14.01
N GLU A 375 9.73 -15.74 12.69
CA GLU A 375 10.58 -14.85 11.88
C GLU A 375 10.13 -13.37 11.96
N GLY A 376 9.06 -13.10 12.70
CA GLY A 376 8.49 -11.76 12.90
C GLY A 376 7.67 -11.24 11.72
N LYS A 377 7.12 -12.12 10.87
CA LYS A 377 6.20 -11.70 9.81
C LYS A 377 4.82 -11.40 10.41
N LEU A 378 4.27 -10.22 10.11
CA LEU A 378 2.89 -9.88 10.47
C LEU A 378 1.92 -10.65 9.58
N LEU A 379 1.01 -11.37 10.22
CA LEU A 379 -0.13 -11.98 9.58
C LEU A 379 -1.42 -11.34 10.14
N CYS A 380 -2.45 -11.17 9.28
CA CYS A 380 -3.84 -10.80 9.66
C CYS A 380 -4.85 -11.82 9.08
N ASP A 381 -5.50 -12.64 9.91
CA ASP A 381 -6.38 -13.73 9.44
C ASP A 381 -7.37 -14.22 10.50
N VAL A 382 -8.28 -15.10 10.09
CA VAL A 382 -9.17 -15.81 11.01
C VAL A 382 -8.45 -17.00 11.61
N ALA A 383 -8.53 -17.13 12.93
CA ALA A 383 -8.22 -18.38 13.60
C ALA A 383 -9.34 -19.42 13.32
N THR A 384 -9.28 -20.14 12.20
CA THR A 384 -10.25 -21.23 11.89
C THR A 384 -9.67 -22.60 12.25
N THR A 385 -10.52 -23.52 12.72
CA THR A 385 -10.17 -24.94 12.86
C THR A 385 -10.53 -25.67 11.56
N ASN A 386 -9.56 -26.19 10.82
CA ASN A 386 -9.80 -27.02 9.65
C ASN A 386 -9.56 -28.51 10.00
N THR A 387 -10.58 -29.34 9.89
CA THR A 387 -10.39 -30.79 9.69
C THR A 387 -11.41 -31.28 8.69
N GLY A 388 -10.91 -31.89 7.62
CA GLY A 388 -11.72 -32.46 6.55
C GLY A 388 -12.70 -33.53 7.05
N GLY A 389 -13.79 -33.67 6.30
CA GLY A 389 -14.75 -34.77 6.45
C GLY A 389 -15.90 -34.45 7.40
N SER A 390 -17.00 -33.98 6.82
CA SER A 390 -18.27 -33.61 7.46
C SER A 390 -18.29 -32.26 8.17
N LYS A 391 -19.29 -31.47 7.76
CA LYS A 391 -19.64 -30.16 8.26
C LYS A 391 -19.97 -30.24 9.76
N THR A 392 -19.90 -29.08 10.43
CA THR A 392 -20.55 -28.75 11.72
C THR A 392 -19.98 -29.29 13.04
N LYS A 393 -18.71 -29.00 13.36
CA LYS A 393 -18.30 -28.80 14.77
C LYS A 393 -17.32 -27.63 14.92
N LEU A 394 -17.79 -26.55 15.56
CA LEU A 394 -16.96 -25.46 16.08
C LEU A 394 -15.98 -26.05 17.11
N GLN A 395 -14.67 -25.97 16.86
CA GLN A 395 -13.67 -26.33 17.87
C GLN A 395 -12.94 -25.08 18.35
N LYS A 396 -12.72 -25.01 19.66
CA LYS A 396 -11.97 -23.95 20.34
C LYS A 396 -10.53 -23.97 19.81
N VAL A 397 -9.88 -22.81 19.65
CA VAL A 397 -8.42 -22.76 19.52
C VAL A 397 -7.84 -23.19 20.86
N ILE A 398 -6.98 -24.21 20.88
CA ILE A 398 -6.27 -24.62 22.10
C ILE A 398 -4.78 -24.54 21.87
N PHE A 399 -4.08 -23.94 22.81
CA PHE A 399 -2.63 -23.86 22.84
C PHE A 399 -2.10 -24.97 23.74
N ASN A 400 -1.29 -25.88 23.19
CA ASN A 400 -0.59 -26.90 23.97
C ASN A 400 0.70 -26.34 24.55
N GLU A 401 1.07 -26.83 25.73
CA GLU A 401 2.29 -26.46 26.46
C GLU A 401 2.35 -24.98 26.90
N ALA A 402 1.28 -24.21 26.67
CA ALA A 402 1.21 -22.83 27.11
C ALA A 402 0.81 -22.77 28.59
N ASN A 403 1.58 -22.02 29.39
CA ASN A 403 1.16 -21.70 30.75
C ASN A 403 -0.07 -20.77 30.70
N ILE A 404 -0.94 -20.84 31.69
CA ILE A 404 -2.04 -19.87 31.86
C ILE A 404 -1.56 -18.78 32.81
N SER A 405 -1.97 -17.53 32.61
CA SER A 405 -1.68 -16.44 33.55
C SER A 405 -2.23 -16.69 34.95
N GLU A 406 -1.42 -16.42 35.97
CA GLU A 406 -1.80 -16.50 37.39
C GLU A 406 -2.97 -15.54 37.72
N ASP A 407 -3.09 -14.43 36.97
CA ASP A 407 -4.17 -13.45 37.10
C ASP A 407 -5.52 -13.93 36.51
N ILE A 408 -5.53 -15.08 35.83
CA ILE A 408 -6.79 -15.74 35.45
C ILE A 408 -7.44 -16.39 36.68
N GLY A 409 -6.76 -16.47 37.82
CA GLY A 409 -7.32 -16.77 39.14
C GLY A 409 -7.53 -18.26 39.42
N ASP A 410 -7.18 -18.68 40.64
CA ASP A 410 -7.40 -20.03 41.21
C ASP A 410 -8.88 -20.45 41.30
N GLY A 411 -9.80 -19.55 40.92
CA GLY A 411 -11.25 -19.74 40.87
C GLY A 411 -11.83 -19.83 39.47
N VAL A 412 -11.00 -19.88 38.41
CA VAL A 412 -11.48 -20.37 37.10
C VAL A 412 -11.66 -21.88 37.23
N GLU A 413 -12.77 -22.27 37.84
CA GLU A 413 -13.50 -23.38 37.28
C GLU A 413 -13.68 -23.01 35.80
N LEU A 414 -12.92 -23.68 34.92
CA LEU A 414 -13.38 -23.96 33.56
C LEU A 414 -14.87 -24.22 33.73
N TYR A 415 -15.72 -23.26 33.36
CA TYR A 415 -17.14 -23.32 33.63
C TYR A 415 -17.63 -24.69 33.10
N ARG A 416 -17.72 -25.67 34.02
CA ARG A 416 -18.39 -26.96 33.86
C ARG A 416 -19.86 -26.66 34.12
N GLU A 417 -20.41 -25.64 33.47
CA GLU A 417 -21.83 -25.38 33.62
C GLU A 417 -22.60 -26.49 32.90
N PRO A 418 -23.70 -26.95 33.49
CA PRO A 418 -24.27 -28.27 33.32
C PRO A 418 -25.24 -28.30 32.14
N TYR A 419 -24.84 -27.83 30.97
CA TYR A 419 -25.57 -28.14 29.74
C TYR A 419 -25.03 -29.43 29.16
N ASN A 420 -25.53 -30.54 29.70
CA ASN A 420 -25.76 -31.90 29.17
C ASN A 420 -25.16 -32.35 27.81
N PHE A 421 -24.01 -31.82 27.41
CA PHE A 421 -23.18 -32.34 26.35
C PHE A 421 -22.04 -33.06 27.05
N GLY A 422 -22.11 -34.38 27.03
CA GLY A 422 -21.30 -35.28 27.83
C GLY A 422 -19.82 -34.89 27.89
N HIS A 423 -19.29 -35.01 29.11
CA HIS A 423 -17.89 -34.90 29.47
C HIS A 423 -16.96 -35.48 28.40
N GLN A 424 -16.42 -34.61 27.55
CA GLN A 424 -15.27 -34.93 26.72
C GLN A 424 -14.20 -33.90 27.07
N VAL A 425 -13.23 -34.37 27.86
CA VAL A 425 -11.89 -33.82 27.87
C VAL A 425 -11.40 -34.02 26.44
N PHE A 426 -11.32 -32.94 25.67
CA PHE A 426 -10.75 -33.02 24.33
C PHE A 426 -9.25 -32.89 24.52
N ASP A 427 -8.49 -33.89 24.07
CA ASP A 427 -7.05 -33.75 23.92
C ASP A 427 -6.80 -32.74 22.80
N PHE A 428 -5.93 -31.79 23.09
CA PHE A 428 -5.80 -30.56 22.35
C PHE A 428 -4.43 -30.53 21.65
N ASP A 429 -4.29 -29.90 20.49
CA ASP A 429 -3.01 -29.77 19.78
C ASP A 429 -2.99 -28.57 18.82
N CYS A 430 -2.28 -27.49 19.17
CA CYS A 430 -2.04 -26.37 18.26
C CYS A 430 -0.95 -26.65 17.21
N HIS A 431 -0.13 -27.69 17.35
CA HIS A 431 0.90 -27.99 16.35
C HIS A 431 0.31 -28.46 15.03
N ASN A 432 -0.92 -29.00 15.04
CA ASN A 432 -1.60 -29.50 13.84
C ASN A 432 -2.59 -28.51 13.20
N TYR A 433 -2.99 -27.42 13.88
CA TYR A 433 -3.85 -26.36 13.30
C TYR A 433 -3.05 -25.21 12.67
N LEU A 434 -1.73 -25.18 12.90
CA LEU A 434 -0.75 -24.35 12.21
C LEU A 434 -0.14 -25.07 11.00
N ASN A 435 -0.75 -26.17 10.53
CA ASN A 435 -0.46 -26.72 9.22
C ASN A 435 -1.31 -25.98 8.18
N GLY A 436 -0.74 -24.87 7.70
CA GLY A 436 -1.36 -23.86 6.85
C GLY A 436 -0.70 -22.49 7.08
N ASP A 437 -1.06 -21.48 6.29
CA ASP A 437 -0.35 -20.19 6.18
C ASP A 437 -0.35 -19.29 7.45
N TRP A 438 -0.95 -19.72 8.58
CA TRP A 438 -1.09 -18.95 9.82
C TRP A 438 -0.27 -19.52 11.00
N ASN A 439 1.07 -19.60 10.88
CA ASN A 439 1.95 -20.12 11.94
C ASN A 439 2.55 -18.99 12.80
N VAL A 440 1.91 -18.64 13.93
CA VAL A 440 2.29 -17.48 14.78
C VAL A 440 2.73 -17.87 16.20
N VAL A 441 3.70 -17.14 16.74
CA VAL A 441 4.22 -17.30 18.13
C VAL A 441 3.60 -16.32 19.13
N SER A 442 2.89 -15.32 18.62
CA SER A 442 2.10 -14.38 19.40
C SER A 442 0.91 -13.90 18.58
N ALA A 443 -0.24 -13.71 19.22
CA ALA A 443 -1.46 -13.26 18.58
C ALA A 443 -2.34 -12.45 19.54
N ALA A 444 -3.03 -11.47 18.99
CA ALA A 444 -4.07 -10.74 19.72
C ALA A 444 -5.31 -10.58 18.85
N TYR A 445 -6.45 -10.60 19.53
CA TYR A 445 -7.75 -10.30 18.95
C TYR A 445 -7.83 -8.80 18.61
N GLY A 446 -8.36 -8.49 17.43
CA GLY A 446 -8.64 -7.12 17.02
C GLY A 446 -10.11 -6.94 16.64
N TYR A 447 -10.69 -5.81 17.04
CA TYR A 447 -12.08 -5.46 16.76
C TYR A 447 -12.30 -3.95 16.67
N PRO A 448 -13.14 -3.49 15.71
CA PRO A 448 -13.65 -4.26 14.57
C PRO A 448 -12.59 -4.44 13.46
N CYS A 449 -12.81 -5.42 12.59
CA CYS A 449 -12.09 -5.57 11.32
C CYS A 449 -12.92 -4.91 10.21
N PHE A 450 -12.32 -4.00 9.45
CA PHE A 450 -12.98 -3.22 8.41
C PHE A 450 -12.69 -3.73 7.00
N ALA A 451 -11.49 -4.27 6.78
CA ALA A 451 -11.08 -4.81 5.50
C ALA A 451 -10.15 -6.00 5.68
N LYS A 452 -10.26 -6.97 4.76
CA LYS A 452 -9.30 -8.06 4.61
C LYS A 452 -9.03 -8.34 3.16
N ASP A 453 -7.77 -8.55 2.81
CA ASP A 453 -7.33 -8.91 1.47
C ASP A 453 -7.94 -7.96 0.42
N GLY A 454 -8.07 -6.71 0.83
CA GLY A 454 -8.68 -5.62 0.08
C GLY A 454 -10.20 -5.57 0.12
N GLN A 455 -10.88 -6.64 0.55
CA GLN A 455 -12.33 -6.66 0.66
C GLN A 455 -12.77 -5.85 1.88
N ALA A 456 -13.45 -4.73 1.62
CA ALA A 456 -14.22 -4.03 2.64
C ALA A 456 -15.34 -4.94 3.19
N LEU A 457 -15.36 -5.13 4.51
CA LEU A 457 -16.28 -6.04 5.19
C LEU A 457 -17.59 -5.34 5.50
N THR A 458 -18.70 -6.03 5.27
CA THR A 458 -20.07 -5.59 5.65
C THR A 458 -20.36 -5.84 7.12
N TYR A 459 -21.32 -5.13 7.69
CA TYR A 459 -21.75 -5.28 9.08
C TYR A 459 -22.09 -6.74 9.39
N LYS A 460 -22.82 -7.41 8.49
CA LYS A 460 -23.17 -8.84 8.66
C LYS A 460 -21.93 -9.74 8.73
N GLN A 461 -20.88 -9.43 7.97
CA GLN A 461 -19.63 -10.17 8.03
C GLN A 461 -18.87 -9.87 9.32
N VAL A 462 -18.80 -8.61 9.75
CA VAL A 462 -18.14 -8.23 11.01
C VAL A 462 -18.89 -8.81 12.23
N LEU A 463 -20.22 -8.77 12.24
CA LEU A 463 -21.06 -9.38 13.28
C LEU A 463 -20.92 -10.89 13.28
N GLY A 464 -21.01 -11.50 12.10
CA GLY A 464 -20.84 -12.93 11.91
C GLY A 464 -19.54 -13.41 12.54
N ASN A 465 -18.44 -12.69 12.32
CA ASN A 465 -17.12 -13.11 12.81
C ASN A 465 -16.89 -12.89 14.32
N ASN A 466 -17.65 -12.01 14.97
CA ASN A 466 -17.29 -11.49 16.29
C ASN A 466 -18.35 -11.73 17.39
N GLY A 467 -19.57 -12.16 17.03
CA GLY A 467 -20.61 -12.53 18.00
C GLY A 467 -21.04 -11.40 18.96
N PHE A 468 -20.67 -10.14 18.70
CA PHE A 468 -20.91 -9.00 19.58
C PHE A 468 -21.42 -7.78 18.82
N SER A 469 -22.41 -7.08 19.41
CA SER A 469 -23.27 -6.09 18.74
C SER A 469 -23.21 -4.67 19.30
N ASP A 470 -22.38 -4.38 20.31
CA ASP A 470 -22.69 -3.18 21.11
C ASP A 470 -21.89 -1.94 20.65
N SER A 471 -20.97 -2.08 19.68
CA SER A 471 -19.94 -1.06 19.50
C SER A 471 -19.19 -1.02 18.14
N MET A 472 -19.87 -0.98 16.99
CA MET A 472 -19.19 -1.01 15.66
C MET A 472 -19.07 0.34 14.95
N GLY A 473 -17.86 0.65 14.49
CA GLY A 473 -17.55 1.54 13.36
C GLY A 473 -17.81 3.03 13.56
N ASP A 474 -19.04 3.41 13.85
CA ASP A 474 -19.55 4.79 13.86
C ASP A 474 -19.72 5.34 15.29
N ASN A 475 -19.33 4.57 16.29
CA ASN A 475 -19.22 5.07 17.66
C ASN A 475 -18.08 6.08 17.76
N VAL A 476 -18.36 7.16 18.47
CA VAL A 476 -17.42 8.21 18.82
C VAL A 476 -16.48 7.68 19.88
N TYR A 477 -15.38 7.06 19.47
CA TYR A 477 -14.31 6.72 20.38
C TYR A 477 -13.29 7.85 20.40
N GLY A 478 -12.86 8.24 21.61
CA GLY A 478 -11.91 9.33 21.75
C GLY A 478 -10.61 9.09 21.00
N GLN A 479 -10.02 7.90 21.13
CA GLN A 479 -8.68 7.56 20.60
C GLN A 479 -8.58 6.05 20.31
N PHE A 480 -7.87 5.64 19.27
CA PHE A 480 -7.73 4.22 18.89
C PHE A 480 -6.52 3.94 17.98
N ILE A 481 -6.20 2.65 17.84
CA ILE A 481 -5.11 2.13 17.02
C ILE A 481 -5.65 1.13 16.01
N MET A 482 -5.17 1.22 14.77
CA MET A 482 -5.38 0.22 13.74
C MET A 482 -4.05 -0.32 13.22
N ILE A 483 -4.06 -1.58 12.83
CA ILE A 483 -2.93 -2.26 12.18
C ILE A 483 -3.42 -2.96 10.91
N GLY A 484 -2.50 -3.12 9.97
CA GLY A 484 -2.75 -3.93 8.80
C GLY A 484 -1.61 -3.94 7.81
N LYS A 485 -1.96 -4.24 6.56
CA LYS A 485 -1.05 -4.27 5.42
C LYS A 485 -1.61 -3.46 4.28
N THR A 486 -0.73 -2.88 3.48
CA THR A 486 -1.09 -2.19 2.24
C THR A 486 -0.98 -3.13 1.04
N PHE A 487 -1.56 -2.74 -0.09
CA PHE A 487 -1.47 -3.52 -1.34
C PHE A 487 -0.04 -3.63 -1.88
N ASP A 488 0.80 -2.62 -1.62
CA ASP A 488 2.22 -2.58 -1.97
C ASP A 488 3.14 -3.25 -0.91
N GLY A 489 2.58 -4.11 -0.04
CA GLY A 489 3.38 -5.00 0.81
C GLY A 489 3.90 -4.38 2.11
N LYS A 490 3.52 -3.15 2.45
CA LYS A 490 3.96 -2.51 3.71
C LYS A 490 3.15 -2.99 4.90
N VAL A 491 3.82 -3.09 6.05
CA VAL A 491 3.15 -3.11 7.36
C VAL A 491 2.72 -1.68 7.67
N ALA A 492 1.50 -1.51 8.15
CA ALA A 492 0.95 -0.18 8.39
C ALA A 492 0.25 -0.11 9.75
N ILE A 493 0.45 1.03 10.43
CA ILE A 493 -0.11 1.34 11.75
C ILE A 493 -0.75 2.73 11.67
N ALA A 494 -1.93 2.88 12.23
CA ALA A 494 -2.64 4.14 12.30
C ALA A 494 -3.06 4.42 13.73
N ILE A 495 -2.85 5.64 14.18
CA ILE A 495 -3.26 6.11 15.50
C ILE A 495 -4.12 7.35 15.33
N VAL A 496 -5.32 7.29 15.90
CA VAL A 496 -6.13 8.46 16.18
C VAL A 496 -5.95 8.79 17.65
N SER A 497 -5.42 9.97 17.92
CA SER A 497 -5.17 10.45 19.27
C SER A 497 -5.93 11.76 19.53
N LYS A 498 -6.11 12.10 20.81
CA LYS A 498 -6.68 13.36 21.26
C LYS A 498 -5.62 14.03 22.10
N GLU A 499 -4.82 14.89 21.49
CA GLU A 499 -3.69 15.55 22.13
C GLU A 499 -4.13 16.88 22.77
N ASN A 500 -5.18 17.52 22.23
CA ASN A 500 -5.68 18.81 22.72
C ASN A 500 -7.20 18.79 23.02
N GLU A 501 -7.62 19.69 23.91
CA GLU A 501 -9.04 20.04 24.05
C GLU A 501 -9.52 20.72 22.76
N GLY A 502 -10.53 20.13 22.10
CA GLY A 502 -11.09 20.63 20.84
C GLY A 502 -10.71 19.83 19.58
N ASP A 503 -9.81 18.85 19.68
CA ASP A 503 -9.55 17.89 18.59
C ASP A 503 -10.86 17.15 18.22
N SER A 504 -11.11 17.01 16.92
CA SER A 504 -12.30 16.36 16.35
C SER A 504 -12.29 14.85 16.61
N GLU A 505 -13.46 14.31 16.94
CA GLU A 505 -13.62 12.89 17.22
C GLU A 505 -13.87 12.11 15.92
N LEU A 506 -12.79 11.65 15.29
CA LEU A 506 -12.86 10.78 14.11
C LEU A 506 -13.37 9.40 14.54
N THR A 507 -14.38 8.84 13.88
CA THR A 507 -14.82 7.47 14.17
C THR A 507 -13.85 6.43 13.57
N PRO A 508 -13.77 5.21 14.12
CA PRO A 508 -13.00 4.13 13.51
C PRO A 508 -13.39 3.87 12.05
N LEU A 509 -14.66 3.99 11.69
CA LEU A 509 -15.11 3.82 10.31
C LEU A 509 -14.59 4.92 9.38
N GLN A 510 -14.57 6.18 9.84
CA GLN A 510 -14.00 7.28 9.08
C GLN A 510 -12.50 7.10 8.86
N ALA A 511 -11.76 6.71 9.89
CA ALA A 511 -10.36 6.35 9.76
C ALA A 511 -10.17 5.20 8.77
N ALA A 512 -10.90 4.09 8.94
CA ALA A 512 -10.83 2.93 8.05
C ALA A 512 -11.17 3.26 6.59
N TYR A 513 -12.12 4.17 6.35
CA TYR A 513 -12.45 4.65 5.01
C TYR A 513 -11.25 5.31 4.33
N VAL A 514 -10.60 6.23 5.03
CA VAL A 514 -9.41 6.94 4.53
C VAL A 514 -8.25 5.97 4.33
N LEU A 515 -7.99 5.10 5.31
CA LEU A 515 -6.91 4.10 5.21
C LEU A 515 -7.13 3.13 4.04
N ASN A 516 -8.37 2.70 3.79
CA ASN A 516 -8.68 1.86 2.64
C ASN A 516 -8.43 2.58 1.32
N LYS A 517 -8.79 3.87 1.21
CA LYS A 517 -8.45 4.72 0.05
C LYS A 517 -6.95 4.90 -0.12
N MET A 518 -6.18 4.98 0.97
CA MET A 518 -4.71 5.01 0.97
C MET A 518 -4.09 3.67 0.54
N GLY A 519 -4.89 2.62 0.31
CA GLY A 519 -4.39 1.32 -0.14
C GLY A 519 -4.19 0.29 0.96
N TRP A 520 -4.76 0.49 2.15
CA TRP A 520 -4.77 -0.56 3.17
C TRP A 520 -5.73 -1.68 2.74
N LYS A 521 -5.17 -2.89 2.64
CA LYS A 521 -5.90 -4.10 2.23
C LYS A 521 -6.44 -4.87 3.43
N ASP A 522 -5.70 -4.83 4.54
CA ASP A 522 -6.10 -5.38 5.83
C ASP A 522 -6.24 -4.20 6.79
N ILE A 523 -7.36 -4.07 7.50
CA ILE A 523 -7.60 -2.98 8.45
C ILE A 523 -8.32 -3.54 9.66
N MET A 524 -7.64 -3.53 10.80
CA MET A 524 -8.19 -4.03 12.04
C MET A 524 -7.84 -3.11 13.20
N CYS A 525 -8.80 -2.85 14.07
CA CYS A 525 -8.57 -2.08 15.28
C CYS A 525 -8.04 -2.98 16.41
N VAL A 526 -7.03 -2.50 17.13
CA VAL A 526 -6.28 -3.29 18.13
C VAL A 526 -6.13 -2.58 19.48
N GLY A 527 -6.88 -1.49 19.66
CA GLY A 527 -6.97 -0.73 20.90
C GLY A 527 -7.89 0.46 20.72
N VAL A 528 -8.81 0.65 21.66
CA VAL A 528 -9.79 1.74 21.67
C VAL A 528 -9.91 2.27 23.10
N THR A 529 -9.93 3.60 23.27
CA THR A 529 -10.27 4.20 24.55
C THR A 529 -11.79 4.23 24.69
N ASP A 530 -12.34 3.36 25.52
CA ASP A 530 -13.75 3.38 25.95
C ASP A 530 -13.87 3.73 27.45
N TRP A 531 -15.09 3.72 28.01
CA TRP A 531 -15.30 3.99 29.43
C TRP A 531 -14.71 2.91 30.36
N GLN A 532 -14.45 1.70 29.85
CA GLN A 532 -13.82 0.59 30.58
C GLN A 532 -12.28 0.57 30.44
N SER A 533 -11.73 1.40 29.55
CA SER A 533 -10.30 1.39 29.20
C SER A 533 -9.39 1.96 30.29
N GLY A 534 -9.95 2.48 31.39
CA GLY A 534 -9.19 3.02 32.51
C GLY A 534 -8.32 4.21 32.08
N SER A 535 -7.03 4.18 32.44
CA SER A 535 -6.05 5.21 32.11
C SER A 535 -5.36 5.03 30.74
N TRP A 536 -5.65 3.96 29.99
CA TRP A 536 -4.90 3.65 28.77
C TRP A 536 -5.08 4.72 27.70
N LYS A 537 -3.99 5.07 27.04
CA LYS A 537 -3.93 5.94 25.87
C LYS A 537 -3.12 5.27 24.76
N PRO A 538 -3.51 5.45 23.49
CA PRO A 538 -2.71 4.94 22.40
C PRO A 538 -1.40 5.72 22.31
N GLY A 539 -0.32 5.02 21.99
CA GLY A 539 0.97 5.64 21.73
C GLY A 539 1.79 4.91 20.69
N LEU A 540 2.63 5.67 19.99
CA LEU A 540 3.59 5.23 18.99
C LEU A 540 4.95 5.87 19.26
N MET A 541 5.98 5.05 19.43
CA MET A 541 7.37 5.48 19.41
C MET A 541 8.10 4.98 18.17
N VAL A 542 9.03 5.81 17.68
CA VAL A 542 9.97 5.45 16.61
C VAL A 542 11.37 5.89 17.04
N ASP A 543 12.32 4.96 16.98
CA ASP A 543 13.72 5.14 17.42
C ASP A 543 13.81 5.77 18.83
N GLY A 544 12.96 5.30 19.74
CA GLY A 544 12.89 5.75 21.14
C GLY A 544 12.24 7.13 21.36
N LYS A 545 11.69 7.77 20.32
CA LYS A 545 10.96 9.04 20.43
C LYS A 545 9.47 8.83 20.28
N LEU A 546 8.67 9.44 21.15
CA LEU A 546 7.21 9.48 21.01
C LEU A 546 6.83 10.32 19.79
N VAL A 547 6.12 9.70 18.85
CA VAL A 547 5.71 10.32 17.58
C VAL A 547 4.24 10.70 17.62
N ALA A 548 3.38 9.88 18.21
CA ALA A 548 1.95 10.13 18.32
C ALA A 548 1.38 9.56 19.63
N GLY A 549 0.37 10.24 20.17
CA GLY A 549 -0.33 9.76 21.36
C GLY A 549 0.50 9.92 22.63
N GLN A 550 0.44 8.95 23.55
CA GLN A 550 1.08 9.05 24.87
C GLN A 550 1.75 7.74 25.29
N ASP A 551 2.81 7.85 26.09
CA ASP A 551 3.43 6.71 26.76
C ASP A 551 2.86 6.59 28.18
N THR A 552 1.84 5.76 28.34
CA THR A 552 1.14 5.56 29.61
C THR A 552 0.97 4.08 29.93
N ASP A 553 0.94 3.77 31.22
CA ASP A 553 0.55 2.45 31.73
C ASP A 553 -0.86 2.06 31.25
N GLY A 554 -1.17 0.76 31.33
CA GLY A 554 -2.49 0.24 30.97
C GLY A 554 -2.56 -0.43 29.60
N SER A 555 -1.45 -0.55 28.87
CA SER A 555 -1.43 -1.37 27.67
C SER A 555 -1.46 -2.86 28.06
N VAL A 556 -2.23 -3.65 27.31
CA VAL A 556 -2.35 -5.09 27.56
C VAL A 556 -1.22 -5.85 26.86
N PHE A 557 -0.75 -5.29 25.74
CA PHE A 557 0.40 -5.74 24.97
C PHE A 557 1.05 -4.54 24.28
N VAL A 558 2.32 -4.69 23.90
CA VAL A 558 3.02 -3.74 23.03
C VAL A 558 3.52 -4.49 21.80
N MET A 559 3.18 -3.97 20.62
CA MET A 559 3.76 -4.43 19.36
C MET A 559 5.11 -3.74 19.18
N ALA A 560 6.15 -4.50 18.90
CA ALA A 560 7.48 -3.98 18.62
C ALA A 560 7.95 -4.47 17.25
N PHE A 561 8.53 -3.57 16.46
CA PHE A 561 9.17 -3.88 15.19
C PHE A 561 10.64 -3.50 15.30
N ASP A 562 11.50 -4.46 14.97
CA ASP A 562 12.94 -4.29 14.93
C ASP A 562 13.41 -4.28 13.46
N ALA A 563 14.48 -3.55 13.16
CA ALA A 563 15.15 -3.65 11.86
C ALA A 563 15.70 -5.07 11.65
N LYS A 564 15.66 -5.55 10.41
CA LYS A 564 16.24 -6.84 10.00
C LYS A 564 17.73 -6.74 9.72
#